data_AF-A0A165EVR4-F1
#
_entry.id   AF-A0A165EVR4-F1
#
_cell.length_a   1.000
_cell.length_b   1.000
_cell.length_c   1.000
_cell.angle_alpha   90.00
_cell.angle_beta   90.00
_cell.angle_gamma   90.00
#
_symmetry.space_group_name_H-M   'P 1'
#
loop_
_entity.id
_entity.type
_entity.pdbx_description
1 polymer ?
#
loop_
_entity_poly.entity_id
_entity_poly.type
_entity_poly.pdbx_seq_one_letter_code
_entity_poly.pdbx_strand_id
1 'polypeptide(L)'
;MAELDCLLCEQSLQYKLGAEIIITDKWECVNRSCKKFGHKLHAEYKEYMAHLYTLRRGILPAQIITLYCRECKTTYRPNYSVCCAERDDSCRRYLSCMPRYLEVVEHCYIESELAQLFATQMAFSHASGEAIARIYNLSINTQHNDDCLSSETIWNTFYLYALLRDCVRQSIGLVLPHRGSHKDRLNARLLERNLCVAGTGQEQWAHVCRDCVKVIVEHDGSWSRITACVMDGVTVGHPRCNVANCIESLASLRDRFCPIHANLHMRCQLMVRCCGIIISRVTFFHAESLVNAMNFILATFPARFPHARPSYLFFDNNCHLLQHLIAAGEHRLDTIGFPVDVFHAINKHKDSDAFCQMHCNPAGFPELYDEHNQWTFNSSAAEQANVWFGKFQSITREMTKSHYNFFLDEMINIRNAFLDVQNNGGLAIWGMTDRENGGVIFKVATINLSEEAKHLSPRHLV
;
A
#
# COMPACT_ATOMS: atom_id res chain seq x y z
N MET A 1 2.42 -35.80 -11.51
CA MET A 1 2.74 -34.37 -11.68
C MET A 1 4.19 -34.07 -11.31
N ALA A 2 4.62 -34.28 -10.05
CA ALA A 2 6.01 -34.02 -9.64
C ALA A 2 7.08 -34.75 -10.48
N GLU A 3 6.91 -36.03 -10.81
CA GLU A 3 7.85 -36.77 -11.67
C GLU A 3 7.90 -36.25 -13.12
N LEU A 4 6.77 -35.81 -13.66
CA LEU A 4 6.69 -35.21 -15.00
C LEU A 4 7.37 -33.84 -15.02
N ASP A 5 7.18 -33.05 -13.97
CA ASP A 5 7.82 -31.73 -13.82
C ASP A 5 9.34 -31.87 -13.72
N CYS A 6 9.85 -32.85 -12.94
CA CYS A 6 11.29 -33.14 -12.90
C CYS A 6 11.86 -33.54 -14.27
N LEU A 7 11.17 -34.43 -15.00
CA LEU A 7 11.58 -34.85 -16.34
C LEU A 7 11.63 -33.66 -17.30
N LEU A 8 10.64 -32.77 -17.24
CA LEU A 8 10.59 -31.57 -18.07
C LEU A 8 11.71 -30.59 -17.70
N CYS A 9 12.04 -30.41 -16.42
CA CYS A 9 13.19 -29.62 -16.01
C CYS A 9 14.50 -30.12 -16.65
N GLU A 10 14.73 -31.43 -16.64
CA GLU A 10 15.94 -32.04 -17.24
C GLU A 10 15.98 -31.95 -18.77
N GLN A 11 14.82 -32.10 -19.43
CA GLN A 11 14.74 -32.27 -20.88
C GLN A 11 14.33 -31.00 -21.64
N SER A 12 13.91 -29.94 -20.94
CA SER A 12 13.27 -28.77 -21.55
C SER A 12 14.11 -28.08 -22.62
N LEU A 13 15.41 -27.88 -22.38
CA LEU A 13 16.32 -27.24 -23.34
C LEU A 13 16.56 -28.10 -24.58
N GLN A 14 16.63 -29.42 -24.40
CA GLN A 14 16.90 -30.37 -25.48
C GLN A 14 15.70 -30.50 -26.42
N TYR A 15 14.48 -30.57 -25.87
CA TYR A 15 13.26 -30.82 -26.63
C TYR A 15 12.37 -29.59 -26.83
N LYS A 16 12.76 -28.42 -26.28
CA LYS A 16 11.96 -27.19 -26.26
C LYS A 16 10.56 -27.40 -25.68
N LEU A 17 10.48 -28.22 -24.63
CA LEU A 17 9.23 -28.51 -23.93
C LEU A 17 9.20 -27.75 -22.61
N GLY A 18 8.16 -26.96 -22.41
CA GLY A 18 7.85 -26.34 -21.12
C GLY A 18 6.83 -27.17 -20.35
N ALA A 19 6.89 -27.12 -19.02
CA ALA A 19 5.83 -27.60 -18.15
C ALA A 19 4.57 -26.73 -18.23
N GLU A 20 4.70 -25.50 -18.74
CA GLU A 20 3.61 -24.60 -19.10
C GLU A 20 3.89 -23.93 -20.45
N ILE A 21 2.83 -23.63 -21.19
CA ILE A 21 2.89 -22.80 -22.40
C ILE A 21 2.17 -21.49 -22.10
N ILE A 22 2.89 -20.37 -22.16
CA ILE A 22 2.36 -19.04 -21.86
C ILE A 22 2.30 -18.24 -23.17
N ILE A 23 1.08 -17.91 -23.59
CA ILE A 23 0.81 -17.12 -24.80
C ILE A 23 0.08 -15.83 -24.45
N THR A 24 0.21 -14.82 -25.31
CA THR A 24 -0.60 -13.60 -25.23
C THR A 24 -2.10 -13.90 -25.40
N ASP A 25 -2.93 -13.14 -24.69
CA ASP A 25 -4.40 -13.19 -24.82
C ASP A 25 -4.89 -12.57 -26.14
N LYS A 26 -4.02 -11.89 -26.89
CA LYS A 26 -4.35 -11.21 -28.14
C LYS A 26 -4.05 -12.09 -29.35
N TRP A 27 -5.09 -12.68 -29.92
CA TRP A 27 -4.99 -13.46 -31.16
C TRP A 27 -5.13 -12.63 -32.45
N GLU A 28 -5.53 -11.36 -32.30
CA GLU A 28 -5.77 -10.39 -33.36
C GLU A 28 -5.10 -9.06 -33.06
N CYS A 29 -4.82 -8.26 -34.10
CA CYS A 29 -4.27 -6.93 -33.91
C CYS A 29 -5.29 -5.98 -33.26
N VAL A 30 -5.01 -5.52 -32.04
CA VAL A 30 -5.89 -4.60 -31.29
C VAL A 30 -5.55 -3.12 -31.47
N ASN A 31 -4.51 -2.80 -32.25
CA ASN A 31 -4.16 -1.42 -32.55
C ASN A 31 -5.18 -0.82 -33.53
N ARG A 32 -6.07 0.04 -33.02
CA ARG A 32 -7.16 0.67 -33.80
C ARG A 32 -6.68 1.51 -34.98
N SER A 33 -5.44 2.01 -34.93
CA SER A 33 -4.85 2.79 -36.02
C SER A 33 -4.17 1.93 -37.08
N CYS A 34 -4.15 0.60 -36.90
CA CYS A 34 -3.52 -0.33 -37.82
C CYS A 34 -4.49 -0.75 -38.93
N LYS A 35 -4.00 -0.82 -40.18
CA LYS A 35 -4.81 -1.33 -41.30
C LYS A 35 -5.21 -2.80 -41.13
N LYS A 36 -4.44 -3.56 -40.34
CA LYS A 36 -4.72 -4.95 -39.99
C LYS A 36 -5.48 -5.09 -38.66
N PHE A 37 -6.12 -4.04 -38.16
CA PHE A 37 -6.96 -4.11 -36.96
C PHE A 37 -8.01 -5.23 -37.10
N GLY A 38 -8.13 -6.08 -36.08
CA GLY A 38 -9.02 -7.26 -36.08
C GLY A 38 -8.53 -8.44 -36.94
N HIS A 39 -7.41 -8.33 -37.66
CA HIS A 39 -6.83 -9.48 -38.36
C HIS A 39 -6.04 -10.35 -37.40
N LYS A 40 -6.11 -11.67 -37.62
CA LYS A 40 -5.41 -12.68 -36.81
C LYS A 40 -3.88 -12.60 -36.95
N LEU A 41 -3.16 -12.89 -35.85
CA LEU A 41 -1.71 -12.76 -35.72
C LEU A 41 -0.92 -14.08 -35.78
N HIS A 42 -1.59 -15.24 -35.86
CA HIS A 42 -0.99 -16.57 -35.72
C HIS A 42 0.07 -16.94 -36.76
N ALA A 43 0.16 -16.24 -37.90
CA ALA A 43 1.16 -16.53 -38.93
C ALA A 43 2.59 -16.10 -38.55
N GLU A 44 2.73 -15.23 -37.54
CA GLU A 44 4.02 -14.65 -37.16
C GLU A 44 4.20 -14.65 -35.66
N TYR A 45 4.87 -15.68 -35.17
CA TYR A 45 5.15 -15.85 -33.76
C TYR A 45 6.63 -16.12 -33.51
N LYS A 46 7.07 -15.84 -32.28
CA LYS A 46 8.37 -16.24 -31.75
C LYS A 46 8.16 -17.04 -30.47
N GLU A 47 8.98 -18.06 -30.31
CA GLU A 47 8.99 -18.92 -29.14
C GLU A 47 10.35 -18.86 -28.44
N TYR A 48 10.33 -18.90 -27.11
CA TYR A 48 11.53 -19.02 -26.28
C TYR A 48 11.22 -19.71 -24.95
N MET A 49 12.25 -20.22 -24.28
CA MET A 49 12.14 -20.82 -22.96
C MET A 49 12.34 -19.77 -21.86
N ALA A 50 11.63 -19.92 -20.76
CA ALA A 50 11.69 -19.06 -19.59
C ALA A 50 11.59 -19.88 -18.30
N HIS A 51 11.98 -19.28 -17.17
CA HIS A 51 11.75 -19.85 -15.84
C HIS A 51 10.40 -19.37 -15.32
N LEU A 52 9.57 -20.29 -14.84
CA LEU A 52 8.31 -20.04 -14.18
C LEU A 52 8.42 -20.44 -12.70
N TYR A 53 8.28 -19.46 -11.81
CA TYR A 53 8.25 -19.65 -10.37
C TYR A 53 6.79 -19.82 -9.92
N THR A 54 6.50 -20.95 -9.28
CA THR A 54 5.14 -21.33 -8.88
C THR A 54 5.03 -21.50 -7.37
N LEU A 55 3.83 -21.30 -6.84
CA LEU A 55 3.58 -21.43 -5.41
C LEU A 55 3.69 -22.88 -4.91
N ARG A 56 3.43 -23.87 -5.77
CA ARG A 56 3.28 -25.29 -5.35
C ARG A 56 4.19 -26.28 -6.05
N ARG A 57 4.71 -25.96 -7.24
CA ARG A 57 5.49 -26.90 -8.08
C ARG A 57 6.98 -26.56 -8.10
N GLY A 58 7.39 -25.48 -7.43
CA GLY A 58 8.76 -24.98 -7.47
C GLY A 58 9.03 -24.21 -8.76
N ILE A 59 10.26 -24.30 -9.25
CA ILE A 59 10.71 -23.65 -10.49
C ILE A 59 10.51 -24.61 -11.65
N LEU A 60 9.86 -24.14 -12.71
CA LEU A 60 9.54 -24.92 -13.90
C LEU A 60 10.03 -24.23 -15.18
N PRO A 61 10.45 -24.98 -16.21
CA PRO A 61 10.62 -24.42 -17.54
C PRO A 61 9.25 -24.10 -18.14
N ALA A 62 9.10 -22.93 -18.74
CA ALA A 62 7.91 -22.52 -19.47
C ALA A 62 8.27 -22.12 -20.90
N GLN A 63 7.44 -22.51 -21.85
CA GLN A 63 7.55 -22.08 -23.24
C GLN A 63 6.71 -20.82 -23.43
N ILE A 64 7.32 -19.74 -23.90
CA ILE A 64 6.66 -18.46 -24.12
C ILE A 64 6.42 -18.27 -25.60
N ILE A 65 5.19 -17.93 -25.97
CA ILE A 65 4.79 -17.61 -27.34
C ILE A 65 4.40 -16.15 -27.42
N THR A 66 5.07 -15.42 -28.31
CA THR A 66 4.79 -14.01 -28.60
C THR A 66 4.32 -13.85 -30.03
N LEU A 67 3.36 -12.96 -30.26
CA LEU A 67 2.79 -12.70 -31.58
C LEU A 67 3.22 -11.33 -32.10
N TYR A 68 3.30 -11.17 -33.42
CA TYR A 68 3.79 -9.93 -34.03
C TYR A 68 2.89 -9.45 -35.17
N CYS A 69 2.62 -8.14 -35.21
CA CYS A 69 1.97 -7.49 -36.34
C CYS A 69 2.99 -6.72 -37.19
N ARG A 70 3.24 -7.14 -38.43
CA ARG A 70 4.14 -6.43 -39.36
C ARG A 70 3.70 -5.01 -39.72
N GLU A 71 2.39 -4.77 -39.77
CA GLU A 71 1.84 -3.50 -40.26
C GLU A 71 2.10 -2.38 -39.26
N CYS A 72 1.66 -2.55 -38.01
CA CYS A 72 1.89 -1.56 -36.95
C CYS A 72 3.13 -1.84 -36.09
N LYS A 73 3.94 -2.83 -36.47
CA LYS A 73 5.17 -3.24 -35.77
C LYS A 73 4.97 -3.44 -34.27
N THR A 74 3.86 -4.06 -33.89
CA THR A 74 3.52 -4.32 -32.48
C THR A 74 3.80 -5.77 -32.14
N THR A 75 4.62 -5.97 -31.10
CA THR A 75 4.84 -7.28 -30.47
C THR A 75 3.88 -7.43 -29.31
N TYR A 76 3.11 -8.51 -29.31
CA TYR A 76 2.19 -8.90 -28.25
C TYR A 76 2.84 -9.99 -27.41
N ARG A 77 3.22 -9.63 -26.19
CA ARG A 77 3.74 -10.56 -25.17
C ARG A 77 2.62 -10.97 -24.21
N PRO A 78 2.83 -12.02 -23.39
CA PRO A 78 1.81 -12.46 -22.44
C PRO A 78 1.27 -11.38 -21.50
N ASN A 79 2.09 -10.41 -21.06
CA ASN A 79 1.66 -9.41 -20.07
C ASN A 79 1.55 -7.99 -20.60
N TYR A 80 2.15 -7.69 -21.74
CA TYR A 80 2.16 -6.36 -22.33
C TYR A 80 2.38 -6.40 -23.84
N SER A 81 2.08 -5.29 -24.50
CA SER A 81 2.42 -5.06 -25.90
C SER A 81 3.46 -3.96 -26.03
N VAL A 82 4.27 -4.03 -27.10
CA VAL A 82 5.28 -3.01 -27.44
C VAL A 82 5.14 -2.67 -28.91
N CYS A 83 4.83 -1.41 -29.21
CA CYS A 83 4.78 -0.90 -30.58
C CYS A 83 6.11 -0.25 -30.93
N CYS A 84 6.67 -0.58 -32.10
CA CYS A 84 7.92 -0.01 -32.61
C CYS A 84 9.07 -0.12 -31.59
N ALA A 85 9.35 -1.33 -31.09
CA ALA A 85 10.33 -1.60 -30.03
C ALA A 85 11.76 -1.10 -30.35
N GLU A 86 12.06 -0.91 -31.64
CA GLU A 86 13.31 -0.33 -32.11
C GLU A 86 13.49 1.15 -31.68
N ARG A 87 12.43 1.88 -31.39
CA ARG A 87 12.50 3.29 -31.00
C ARG A 87 12.91 3.46 -29.53
N ASP A 88 13.57 4.57 -29.25
CA ASP A 88 14.03 4.89 -27.89
C ASP A 88 12.88 5.28 -26.95
N ASP A 89 11.82 5.88 -27.50
CA ASP A 89 10.59 6.27 -26.79
C ASP A 89 9.54 5.14 -26.73
N SER A 90 9.91 3.92 -27.12
CA SER A 90 8.98 2.80 -27.10
C SER A 90 8.56 2.43 -25.67
N CYS A 91 7.29 2.05 -25.52
CA CYS A 91 6.70 1.74 -24.22
C CYS A 91 6.08 0.34 -24.19
N ARG A 92 6.18 -0.31 -23.03
CA ARG A 92 5.39 -1.48 -22.65
C ARG A 92 4.02 -1.01 -22.20
N ARG A 93 2.97 -1.51 -22.85
CA ARG A 93 1.57 -1.29 -22.45
C ARG A 93 1.03 -2.57 -21.87
N TYR A 94 0.90 -2.62 -20.55
CA TYR A 94 0.45 -3.81 -19.83
C TYR A 94 -1.04 -4.05 -20.02
N LEU A 95 -1.45 -5.31 -19.83
CA LEU A 95 -2.86 -5.70 -19.83
C LEU A 95 -3.63 -4.95 -18.74
N SER A 96 -4.92 -4.72 -18.98
CA SER A 96 -5.83 -4.04 -18.04
C SER A 96 -6.36 -4.96 -16.94
N CYS A 97 -5.88 -6.20 -16.85
CA CYS A 97 -6.20 -7.17 -15.82
C CYS A 97 -4.91 -7.75 -15.23
N MET A 98 -5.02 -8.35 -14.05
CA MET A 98 -3.90 -9.06 -13.43
C MET A 98 -3.71 -10.40 -14.16
N PRO A 99 -2.56 -10.64 -14.83
CA PRO A 99 -2.32 -11.90 -15.52
C PRO A 99 -2.06 -13.02 -14.51
N ARG A 100 -2.23 -14.28 -14.93
CA ARG A 100 -1.89 -15.44 -14.08
C ARG A 100 -0.38 -15.54 -13.77
N TYR A 101 0.45 -15.26 -14.78
CA TYR A 101 1.90 -15.27 -14.69
C TYR A 101 2.46 -13.90 -15.06
N LEU A 102 3.24 -13.27 -14.19
CA LEU A 102 3.89 -11.98 -14.43
C LEU A 102 5.33 -12.17 -14.92
N GLU A 103 5.67 -11.62 -16.07
CA GLU A 103 7.03 -11.42 -16.52
C GLU A 103 7.67 -10.28 -15.71
N VAL A 104 8.46 -10.65 -14.71
CA VAL A 104 9.10 -9.71 -13.78
C VAL A 104 10.50 -9.33 -14.23
N VAL A 105 11.23 -10.27 -14.82
CA VAL A 105 12.53 -10.07 -15.47
C VAL A 105 12.47 -10.76 -16.83
N GLU A 106 13.34 -10.39 -17.76
CA GLU A 106 13.42 -11.07 -19.05
C GLU A 106 13.60 -12.57 -18.84
N HIS A 107 12.72 -13.37 -19.46
CA HIS A 107 12.67 -14.83 -19.32
C HIS A 107 12.38 -15.35 -17.90
N CYS A 108 11.83 -14.53 -17.00
CA CYS A 108 11.41 -14.95 -15.66
C CYS A 108 9.96 -14.56 -15.38
N TYR A 109 9.12 -15.57 -15.15
CA TYR A 109 7.69 -15.46 -14.90
C TYR A 109 7.37 -15.92 -13.48
N ILE A 110 6.48 -15.20 -12.79
CA ILE A 110 6.04 -15.54 -11.43
C ILE A 110 4.51 -15.62 -11.39
N GLU A 111 3.97 -16.64 -10.74
CA GLU A 111 2.53 -16.71 -10.44
C GLU A 111 2.05 -15.51 -9.62
N SER A 112 0.91 -14.92 -10.01
CA SER A 112 0.30 -13.81 -9.26
C SER A 112 -0.01 -14.17 -7.81
N GLU A 113 -0.42 -15.41 -7.54
CA GLU A 113 -0.64 -15.91 -6.17
C GLU A 113 0.65 -15.97 -5.36
N LEU A 114 1.77 -16.34 -6.00
CA LEU A 114 3.08 -16.35 -5.37
C LEU A 114 3.57 -14.91 -5.09
N ALA A 115 3.36 -13.99 -6.02
CA ALA A 115 3.64 -12.56 -5.82
C ALA A 115 2.82 -11.98 -4.64
N GLN A 116 1.55 -12.38 -4.52
CA GLN A 116 0.69 -12.03 -3.39
C GLN A 116 1.22 -12.59 -2.06
N LEU A 117 1.69 -13.84 -2.05
CA LEU A 117 2.32 -14.44 -0.87
C LEU A 117 3.58 -13.66 -0.46
N PHE A 118 4.42 -13.23 -1.40
CA PHE A 118 5.58 -12.40 -1.08
C PHE A 118 5.18 -11.09 -0.40
N ALA A 119 4.21 -10.37 -0.97
CA ALA A 119 3.71 -9.13 -0.39
C ALA A 119 3.13 -9.32 1.01
N THR A 120 2.47 -10.45 1.26
CA THR A 120 1.88 -10.80 2.56
C THR A 120 2.96 -11.10 3.61
N GLN A 121 3.99 -11.87 3.25
CA GLN A 121 5.14 -12.13 4.13
C GLN A 121 5.90 -10.85 4.47
N MET A 122 6.04 -9.93 3.52
CA MET A 122 6.60 -8.61 3.79
C MET A 122 5.75 -7.87 4.82
N ALA A 123 4.43 -7.79 4.63
CA ALA A 123 3.54 -7.00 5.47
C ALA A 123 3.37 -7.50 6.91
N PHE A 124 3.32 -8.82 7.11
CA PHE A 124 2.97 -9.40 8.42
C PHE A 124 4.14 -10.12 9.12
N SER A 125 5.13 -10.60 8.36
CA SER A 125 6.33 -11.23 8.92
C SER A 125 7.55 -10.32 8.87
N HIS A 126 7.43 -9.12 8.29
CA HIS A 126 8.55 -8.20 8.06
C HIS A 126 9.71 -8.89 7.34
N ALA A 127 9.39 -9.85 6.46
CA ALA A 127 10.37 -10.65 5.76
C ALA A 127 11.01 -9.82 4.64
N SER A 128 12.35 -9.78 4.60
CA SER A 128 13.09 -9.15 3.50
C SER A 128 12.99 -9.99 2.22
N GLY A 129 13.28 -9.38 1.07
CA GLY A 129 13.37 -10.13 -0.20
C GLY A 129 14.33 -11.32 -0.12
N GLU A 130 15.41 -11.20 0.64
CA GLU A 130 16.39 -12.27 0.86
C GLU A 130 15.83 -13.40 1.74
N ALA A 131 15.09 -13.06 2.80
CA ALA A 131 14.43 -14.05 3.64
C ALA A 131 13.36 -14.81 2.86
N ILE A 132 12.55 -14.11 2.07
CA ILE A 132 11.50 -14.71 1.23
C ILE A 132 12.12 -15.63 0.17
N ALA A 133 13.18 -15.18 -0.51
CA ALA A 133 13.91 -16.00 -1.49
C ALA A 133 14.46 -17.29 -0.85
N ARG A 134 15.07 -17.21 0.34
CA ARG A 134 15.54 -18.40 1.07
C ARG A 134 14.41 -19.35 1.43
N ILE A 135 13.29 -18.83 1.95
CA ILE A 135 12.12 -19.67 2.30
C ILE A 135 11.60 -20.37 1.05
N TYR A 136 11.44 -19.65 -0.06
CA TYR A 136 11.00 -20.25 -1.32
C TYR A 136 11.94 -21.36 -1.78
N ASN A 137 13.24 -21.08 -1.84
CA ASN A 137 14.24 -22.03 -2.34
C ASN A 137 14.38 -23.26 -1.44
N LEU A 138 14.21 -23.14 -0.13
CA LEU A 138 14.32 -24.27 0.80
C LEU A 138 13.03 -25.06 0.97
N SER A 139 11.87 -24.43 0.83
CA SER A 139 10.57 -25.02 1.21
C SER A 139 9.65 -25.31 0.02
N ILE A 140 9.78 -24.58 -1.08
CA ILE A 140 8.91 -24.70 -2.26
C ILE A 140 9.68 -25.23 -3.47
N ASN A 141 10.92 -24.78 -3.70
CA ASN A 141 11.78 -25.33 -4.74
C ASN A 141 12.41 -26.65 -4.29
N THR A 142 11.60 -27.69 -4.19
CA THR A 142 12.07 -29.04 -3.80
C THR A 142 12.68 -29.82 -4.96
N GLN A 143 12.69 -29.25 -6.17
CA GLN A 143 13.35 -29.85 -7.32
C GLN A 143 14.84 -29.52 -7.26
N HIS A 144 15.71 -30.53 -7.46
CA HIS A 144 17.16 -30.37 -7.42
C HIS A 144 17.69 -29.76 -8.73
N ASN A 145 17.24 -28.55 -9.07
CA ASN A 145 17.81 -27.73 -10.14
C ASN A 145 18.73 -26.65 -9.56
N ASP A 146 19.73 -26.23 -10.33
CA ASP A 146 20.66 -25.16 -9.95
C ASP A 146 19.98 -23.77 -9.95
N ASP A 147 18.76 -23.69 -10.48
CA ASP A 147 17.98 -22.47 -10.53
C ASP A 147 17.49 -22.07 -9.13
N CYS A 148 17.60 -20.78 -8.83
CA CYS A 148 17.14 -20.23 -7.58
C CYS A 148 16.38 -18.93 -7.76
N LEU A 149 15.43 -18.68 -6.88
CA LEU A 149 14.78 -17.39 -6.78
C LEU A 149 15.70 -16.43 -6.02
N SER A 150 16.01 -15.28 -6.62
CA SER A 150 16.88 -14.26 -6.02
C SER A 150 16.08 -13.19 -5.27
N SER A 151 16.74 -12.53 -4.31
CA SER A 151 16.17 -11.36 -3.61
C SER A 151 15.79 -10.23 -4.57
N GLU A 152 16.58 -10.01 -5.63
CA GLU A 152 16.28 -9.00 -6.65
C GLU A 152 14.98 -9.32 -7.39
N THR A 153 14.78 -10.58 -7.79
CA THR A 153 13.55 -11.03 -8.45
C THR A 153 12.34 -10.85 -7.52
N ILE A 154 12.46 -11.12 -6.22
CA ILE A 154 11.39 -10.85 -5.24
C ILE A 154 11.00 -9.36 -5.25
N TRP A 155 11.98 -8.45 -5.21
CA TRP A 155 11.70 -7.02 -5.22
C TRP A 155 11.05 -6.55 -6.52
N ASN A 156 11.60 -6.97 -7.66
CA ASN A 156 11.03 -6.66 -8.99
C ASN A 156 9.57 -7.15 -9.10
N THR A 157 9.31 -8.36 -8.58
CA THR A 157 7.98 -8.95 -8.50
C THR A 157 7.05 -8.11 -7.64
N PHE A 158 7.46 -7.77 -6.42
CA PHE A 158 6.66 -6.97 -5.50
C PHE A 158 6.24 -5.63 -6.12
N TYR A 159 7.20 -4.87 -6.66
CA TYR A 159 6.91 -3.53 -7.22
C TYR A 159 6.02 -3.61 -8.45
N LEU A 160 6.30 -4.53 -9.39
CA LEU A 160 5.49 -4.67 -10.60
C LEU A 160 4.08 -5.18 -10.28
N TYR A 161 3.95 -6.19 -9.42
CA TYR A 161 2.67 -6.74 -8.99
C TYR A 161 1.81 -5.68 -8.29
N ALA A 162 2.38 -4.96 -7.31
CA ALA A 162 1.67 -3.92 -6.58
C ALA A 162 1.24 -2.76 -7.48
N LEU A 163 2.10 -2.30 -8.39
CA LEU A 163 1.77 -1.27 -9.37
C LEU A 163 0.66 -1.71 -10.32
N LEU A 164 0.74 -2.92 -10.85
CA LEU A 164 -0.27 -3.44 -11.76
C LEU A 164 -1.60 -3.60 -11.05
N ARG A 165 -1.61 -4.12 -9.81
CA ARG A 165 -2.80 -4.23 -8.97
C ARG A 165 -3.45 -2.86 -8.73
N ASP A 166 -2.66 -1.85 -8.39
CA ASP A 166 -3.16 -0.47 -8.21
C ASP A 166 -3.76 0.09 -9.49
N CYS A 167 -3.10 -0.12 -10.64
CA CYS A 167 -3.61 0.33 -11.94
C CYS A 167 -4.92 -0.37 -12.32
N VAL A 168 -5.00 -1.69 -12.15
CA VAL A 168 -6.22 -2.47 -12.38
C VAL A 168 -7.36 -1.98 -11.50
N ARG A 169 -7.11 -1.76 -10.20
CA ARG A 169 -8.11 -1.23 -9.26
C ARG A 169 -8.64 0.14 -9.68
N GLN A 170 -7.74 1.04 -10.09
CA GLN A 170 -8.11 2.38 -10.56
C GLN A 170 -8.67 2.38 -11.99
N SER A 171 -8.73 1.22 -12.65
CA SER A 171 -9.12 1.10 -14.07
C SER A 171 -8.27 1.99 -15.01
N ILE A 172 -6.98 2.13 -14.69
CA ILE A 172 -5.99 2.84 -15.50
C ILE A 172 -4.99 1.85 -16.11
N GLY A 173 -4.49 2.14 -17.31
CA GLY A 173 -3.49 1.29 -17.96
C GLY A 173 -2.08 1.55 -17.43
N LEU A 174 -1.32 0.50 -17.13
CA LEU A 174 0.09 0.62 -16.79
C LEU A 174 0.94 0.74 -18.07
N VAL A 175 1.63 1.86 -18.21
CA VAL A 175 2.57 2.13 -19.31
C VAL A 175 3.95 2.40 -18.74
N LEU A 176 4.95 1.66 -19.22
CA LEU A 176 6.33 1.77 -18.75
C LEU A 176 7.30 1.89 -19.93
N PRO A 177 8.46 2.55 -19.78
CA PRO A 177 9.49 2.55 -20.81
C PRO A 177 9.91 1.13 -21.20
N HIS A 178 10.07 0.86 -22.49
CA HIS A 178 10.50 -0.45 -22.96
C HIS A 178 11.98 -0.72 -22.65
N ARG A 179 12.81 0.30 -22.86
CA ARG A 179 14.25 0.32 -22.62
C ARG A 179 14.61 0.76 -21.20
N GLY A 180 15.88 0.66 -20.85
CA GLY A 180 16.41 1.01 -19.53
C GLY A 180 16.46 -0.15 -18.55
N SER A 181 17.11 0.07 -17.40
CA SER A 181 17.21 -0.93 -16.33
C SER A 181 15.82 -1.24 -15.74
N HIS A 182 15.64 -2.44 -15.18
CA HIS A 182 14.37 -2.77 -14.50
C HIS A 182 14.08 -1.78 -13.36
N LYS A 183 15.10 -1.48 -12.55
CA LYS A 183 15.02 -0.55 -11.42
C LYS A 183 14.54 0.84 -11.84
N ASP A 184 15.04 1.36 -12.96
CA ASP A 184 14.68 2.71 -13.41
C ASP A 184 13.33 2.77 -14.11
N ARG A 185 12.93 1.67 -14.76
CA ARG A 185 11.68 1.56 -15.51
C ARG A 185 10.45 1.91 -14.67
N LEU A 186 10.45 1.55 -13.39
CA LEU A 186 9.30 1.74 -12.50
C LEU A 186 9.27 3.13 -11.82
N ASN A 187 10.41 3.82 -11.73
CA ASN A 187 10.59 5.00 -10.86
C ASN A 187 9.54 6.09 -11.07
N ALA A 188 9.27 6.46 -12.34
CA ALA A 188 8.32 7.52 -12.65
C ALA A 188 6.90 7.16 -12.20
N ARG A 189 6.47 5.92 -12.46
CA ARG A 189 5.14 5.45 -12.08
C ARG A 189 5.00 5.24 -10.57
N LEU A 190 6.05 4.76 -9.90
CA LEU A 190 6.11 4.67 -8.43
C LEU A 190 5.94 6.06 -7.81
N LEU A 191 6.65 7.07 -8.33
CA LEU A 191 6.54 8.46 -7.85
C LEU A 191 5.13 9.02 -8.05
N GLU A 192 4.55 8.83 -9.24
CA GLU A 192 3.18 9.27 -9.53
C GLU A 192 2.18 8.64 -8.56
N ARG A 193 2.26 7.31 -8.34
CA ARG A 193 1.40 6.63 -7.35
C ARG A 193 1.60 7.20 -5.95
N ASN A 194 2.85 7.44 -5.51
CA ASN A 194 3.12 8.03 -4.20
C ASN A 194 2.47 9.41 -4.03
N LEU A 195 2.49 10.24 -5.08
CA LEU A 195 1.83 11.54 -5.08
C LEU A 195 0.31 11.41 -5.00
N CYS A 196 -0.27 10.43 -5.70
CA CYS A 196 -1.71 10.15 -5.66
C CYS A 196 -2.17 9.74 -4.25
N VAL A 197 -1.41 8.90 -3.55
CA VAL A 197 -1.80 8.37 -2.22
C VAL A 197 -1.63 9.40 -1.10
N ALA A 198 -0.75 10.39 -1.26
CA ALA A 198 -0.52 11.42 -0.27
C ALA A 198 -1.79 12.23 0.07
N GLY A 199 -2.02 12.47 1.37
CA GLY A 199 -3.20 13.19 1.85
C GLY A 199 -4.46 12.33 1.80
N THR A 200 -5.33 12.57 0.81
CA THR A 200 -6.66 11.94 0.73
C THR A 200 -6.71 10.69 -0.16
N GLY A 201 -5.58 10.28 -0.73
CA GLY A 201 -5.54 9.17 -1.70
C GLY A 201 -5.35 7.79 -1.10
N GLN A 202 -5.24 7.69 0.24
CA GLN A 202 -5.20 6.40 0.89
C GLN A 202 -6.54 5.68 0.71
N GLU A 203 -6.52 4.38 0.40
CA GLU A 203 -7.73 3.64 0.04
C GLU A 203 -8.80 3.70 1.14
N GLN A 204 -8.38 3.53 2.38
CA GLN A 204 -9.26 3.59 3.55
C GLN A 204 -9.36 5.02 4.14
N TRP A 205 -8.99 6.07 3.41
CA TRP A 205 -9.01 7.46 3.92
C TRP A 205 -10.39 7.85 4.52
N ALA A 206 -11.48 7.45 3.87
CA ALA A 206 -12.85 7.69 4.30
C ALA A 206 -13.44 6.56 5.19
N HIS A 207 -12.61 5.72 5.81
CA HIS A 207 -13.07 4.58 6.62
C HIS A 207 -13.96 5.01 7.80
N VAL A 208 -15.04 4.25 8.00
CA VAL A 208 -16.04 4.40 9.06
C VAL A 208 -16.42 3.01 9.54
N CYS A 209 -16.29 2.76 10.84
CA CYS A 209 -16.75 1.55 11.51
C CYS A 209 -17.23 1.87 12.94
N ARG A 210 -17.75 0.87 13.66
CA ARG A 210 -18.30 1.00 15.02
C ARG A 210 -17.28 1.44 16.09
N ASP A 211 -15.99 1.21 15.81
CA ASP A 211 -14.90 1.61 16.70
C ASP A 211 -14.43 3.04 16.44
N CYS A 212 -14.74 3.60 15.25
CA CYS A 212 -14.29 4.92 14.83
C CYS A 212 -15.37 5.99 14.96
N VAL A 213 -16.63 5.57 15.09
CA VAL A 213 -17.81 6.43 15.16
C VAL A 213 -18.72 5.97 16.29
N LYS A 214 -19.12 6.90 17.15
CA LYS A 214 -20.21 6.70 18.11
C LYS A 214 -21.37 7.61 17.75
N VAL A 215 -22.58 7.09 17.87
CA VAL A 215 -23.82 7.86 17.70
C VAL A 215 -24.37 8.11 19.09
N ILE A 216 -24.52 9.38 19.43
CA ILE A 216 -25.14 9.81 20.69
C ILE A 216 -26.58 10.17 20.35
N VAL A 217 -27.53 9.57 21.05
CA VAL A 217 -28.95 9.91 20.93
C VAL A 217 -29.34 10.69 22.18
N GLU A 218 -29.77 11.92 21.96
CA GLU A 218 -30.20 12.85 23.01
C GLU A 218 -31.60 12.48 23.52
N HIS A 219 -31.96 12.98 24.71
CA HIS A 219 -33.25 12.71 25.33
C HIS A 219 -34.47 13.20 24.51
N ASP A 220 -34.28 14.18 23.63
CA ASP A 220 -35.32 14.70 22.73
C ASP A 220 -35.48 13.88 21.43
N GLY A 221 -34.69 12.80 21.27
CA GLY A 221 -34.68 11.96 20.09
C GLY A 221 -33.83 12.51 18.94
N SER A 222 -33.20 13.68 19.11
CA SER A 222 -32.14 14.12 18.21
C SER A 222 -30.90 13.24 18.37
N TRP A 223 -30.07 13.16 17.33
CA TRP A 223 -28.86 12.37 17.38
C TRP A 223 -27.69 13.17 16.84
N SER A 224 -26.53 12.95 17.44
CA SER A 224 -25.25 13.44 16.97
C SER A 224 -24.31 12.26 16.74
N ARG A 225 -23.26 12.49 15.94
CA ARG A 225 -22.20 11.50 15.75
C ARG A 225 -20.87 12.11 16.15
N ILE A 226 -20.10 11.36 16.91
CA ILE A 226 -18.72 11.69 17.23
C ILE A 226 -17.79 10.73 16.51
N THR A 227 -16.72 11.26 15.96
CA THR A 227 -15.70 10.46 15.26
C THR A 227 -14.32 10.82 15.78
N ALA A 228 -13.43 9.84 15.84
CA ALA A 228 -12.09 10.06 16.34
C ALA A 228 -11.00 9.53 15.40
N CYS A 229 -9.84 10.18 15.48
CA CYS A 229 -8.57 9.73 14.93
C CYS A 229 -7.49 9.90 16.00
N VAL A 230 -6.40 9.16 15.84
CA VAL A 230 -5.19 9.22 16.64
C VAL A 230 -4.03 9.45 15.69
N MET A 231 -3.11 10.34 16.02
CA MET A 231 -1.85 10.45 15.29
C MET A 231 -0.66 10.31 16.23
N ASP A 232 0.37 9.63 15.74
CA ASP A 232 1.67 9.57 16.42
C ASP A 232 2.79 9.27 15.39
N GLY A 233 4.03 9.56 15.77
CA GLY A 233 5.19 9.49 14.92
C GLY A 233 6.14 8.38 15.30
N VAL A 234 6.55 7.57 14.32
CA VAL A 234 7.55 6.52 14.45
C VAL A 234 8.74 6.76 13.54
N THR A 235 9.92 6.40 14.02
CA THR A 235 11.14 6.51 13.22
C THR A 235 11.36 5.24 12.38
N VAL A 236 10.90 5.26 11.13
CA VAL A 236 11.27 4.26 10.11
C VAL A 236 12.29 4.87 9.17
N GLY A 237 13.29 4.11 8.72
CA GLY A 237 13.96 4.51 7.48
C GLY A 237 15.40 4.17 7.26
N HIS A 238 16.10 5.12 6.64
CA HIS A 238 17.05 4.92 5.54
C HIS A 238 18.49 5.25 5.98
N PRO A 239 19.38 4.28 6.27
CA PRO A 239 20.64 4.50 6.98
C PRO A 239 21.86 4.54 6.06
N ARG A 240 22.29 5.76 5.82
CA ARG A 240 23.68 6.22 5.71
C ARG A 240 23.61 7.70 6.08
N CYS A 241 24.73 8.33 6.43
CA CYS A 241 24.76 9.78 6.32
C CYS A 241 24.38 10.09 4.85
N ASN A 242 23.19 10.67 4.65
CA ASN A 242 22.62 10.79 3.31
C ASN A 242 23.29 11.91 2.50
N VAL A 243 24.34 12.51 3.07
CA VAL A 243 25.23 13.45 2.40
C VAL A 243 26.31 12.65 1.66
N ALA A 244 26.41 12.86 0.34
CA ALA A 244 27.42 12.22 -0.49
C ALA A 244 28.83 12.53 0.06
N ASN A 245 29.67 11.49 0.17
CA ASN A 245 31.07 11.57 0.63
C ASN A 245 31.27 12.03 2.09
N CYS A 246 30.24 11.97 2.95
CA CYS A 246 30.44 12.21 4.38
C CYS A 246 31.10 11.00 5.05
N ILE A 247 32.23 11.24 5.73
CA ILE A 247 33.07 10.21 6.38
C ILE A 247 32.91 10.17 7.91
N GLU A 248 32.04 11.01 8.45
CA GLU A 248 31.87 11.17 9.90
C GLU A 248 31.16 9.97 10.53
N SER A 249 31.63 9.57 11.71
CA SER A 249 31.07 8.46 12.45
C SER A 249 29.72 8.83 13.09
N LEU A 250 28.80 7.87 13.13
CA LEU A 250 27.55 7.99 13.87
C LEU A 250 27.84 7.97 15.38
N ALA A 251 27.13 8.78 16.18
CA ALA A 251 27.31 8.78 17.64
C ALA A 251 26.85 7.48 18.30
N SER A 252 25.86 6.83 17.71
CA SER A 252 25.40 5.49 18.07
C SER A 252 25.24 4.63 16.82
N LEU A 253 25.43 3.32 16.96
CA LEU A 253 25.10 2.33 15.92
C LEU A 253 23.58 2.32 15.57
N ARG A 254 22.75 3.03 16.34
CA ARG A 254 21.32 3.25 16.09
C ARG A 254 21.01 4.56 15.35
N ASP A 255 21.96 5.48 15.22
CA ASP A 255 21.73 6.80 14.65
C ASP A 255 21.80 6.78 13.11
N ARG A 256 21.01 7.64 12.45
CA ARG A 256 20.87 7.64 10.99
C ARG A 256 21.75 8.69 10.30
N PHE A 257 22.05 9.76 11.02
CA PHE A 257 22.92 10.84 10.59
C PHE A 257 24.03 11.02 11.62
N CYS A 258 25.23 11.41 11.19
CA CYS A 258 26.28 11.76 12.12
C CYS A 258 25.85 12.97 12.96
N PRO A 259 26.52 13.27 14.09
CA PRO A 259 26.19 14.43 14.93
C PRO A 259 26.08 15.75 14.15
N ILE A 260 26.82 15.89 13.05
CA ILE A 260 26.82 17.07 12.18
C ILE A 260 25.53 17.18 11.34
N HIS A 261 24.89 16.06 11.02
CA HIS A 261 23.69 15.98 10.17
C HIS A 261 22.46 15.46 10.92
N ALA A 262 22.49 15.44 12.25
CA ALA A 262 21.40 14.92 13.10
C ALA A 262 20.04 15.60 12.81
N ASN A 263 20.08 16.85 12.34
CA ASN A 263 18.90 17.61 11.89
C ASN A 263 18.15 16.99 10.71
N LEU A 264 18.75 16.03 9.99
CA LEU A 264 18.13 15.36 8.83
C LEU A 264 17.33 14.10 9.21
N HIS A 265 17.24 13.73 10.50
CA HIS A 265 16.47 12.56 10.95
C HIS A 265 15.06 12.56 10.36
N MET A 266 14.71 11.47 9.67
CA MET A 266 13.38 11.30 9.09
C MET A 266 12.47 10.58 10.07
N ARG A 267 11.38 11.24 10.48
CA ARG A 267 10.30 10.62 11.26
C ARG A 267 9.09 10.43 10.36
N CYS A 268 8.46 9.26 10.41
CA CYS A 268 7.18 9.04 9.76
C CYS A 268 6.06 9.31 10.76
N GLN A 269 5.10 10.14 10.40
CA GLN A 269 3.87 10.33 11.17
C GLN A 269 2.75 9.53 10.52
N LEU A 270 1.99 8.82 11.34
CA LEU A 270 0.79 8.11 10.93
C LEU A 270 -0.44 8.86 11.47
N MET A 271 -1.48 8.96 10.63
CA MET A 271 -2.84 9.25 11.08
C MET A 271 -3.62 7.95 11.06
N VAL A 272 -4.15 7.55 12.20
CA VAL A 272 -4.73 6.24 12.45
C VAL A 272 -6.12 6.43 13.02
N ARG A 273 -7.10 5.68 12.53
CA ARG A 273 -8.42 5.60 13.16
C ARG A 273 -8.32 4.77 14.44
N CYS A 274 -9.25 4.95 15.39
CA CYS A 274 -9.23 4.23 16.66
C CYS A 274 -9.33 2.69 16.52
N CYS A 275 -9.80 2.19 15.37
CA CYS A 275 -9.79 0.76 15.01
C CYS A 275 -8.44 0.23 14.47
N GLY A 276 -7.41 1.08 14.42
CA GLY A 276 -6.07 0.73 13.92
C GLY A 276 -5.85 0.93 12.41
N ILE A 277 -6.88 1.32 11.63
CA ILE A 277 -6.74 1.62 10.20
C ILE A 277 -5.93 2.90 9.99
N ILE A 278 -4.86 2.84 9.20
CA ILE A 278 -4.01 4.00 8.91
C ILE A 278 -4.58 4.73 7.70
N ILE A 279 -5.02 5.97 7.88
CA ILE A 279 -5.71 6.76 6.85
C ILE A 279 -4.80 7.77 6.15
N SER A 280 -3.64 8.07 6.72
CA SER A 280 -2.65 8.97 6.11
C SER A 280 -1.27 8.73 6.71
N ARG A 281 -0.24 9.00 5.92
CA ARG A 281 1.16 8.92 6.33
C ARG A 281 1.93 10.10 5.74
N VAL A 282 2.86 10.65 6.51
CA VAL A 282 3.84 11.62 6.02
C VAL A 282 5.23 11.26 6.55
N THR A 283 6.26 11.56 5.76
CA THR A 283 7.65 11.55 6.23
C THR A 283 8.09 12.98 6.46
N PHE A 284 8.37 13.34 7.71
CA PHE A 284 9.01 14.60 8.05
C PHE A 284 10.50 14.46 7.80
N PHE A 285 11.00 15.29 6.88
CA PHE A 285 12.42 15.57 6.74
C PHE A 285 12.66 16.74 7.71
N HIS A 286 13.49 16.56 8.74
CA HIS A 286 13.68 17.43 9.93
C HIS A 286 12.79 17.10 11.14
N ALA A 287 13.21 17.59 12.32
CA ALA A 287 12.59 17.32 13.62
C ALA A 287 11.06 17.46 13.59
N GLU A 288 10.38 16.65 14.41
CA GLU A 288 8.95 16.79 14.67
C GLU A 288 8.66 18.21 15.15
N SER A 289 8.05 19.03 14.30
CA SER A 289 7.69 20.40 14.61
C SER A 289 6.18 20.54 14.61
N LEU A 290 5.67 21.44 15.43
CA LEU A 290 4.23 21.73 15.52
C LEU A 290 3.67 22.19 14.16
N VAL A 291 4.47 22.91 13.37
CA VAL A 291 4.12 23.32 12.01
C VAL A 291 3.95 22.12 11.09
N ASN A 292 4.84 21.13 11.16
CA ASN A 292 4.76 19.91 10.36
C ASN A 292 3.55 19.06 10.76
N ALA A 293 3.25 18.95 12.05
CA ALA A 293 2.05 18.28 12.55
C ALA A 293 0.77 18.98 12.06
N MET A 294 0.67 20.30 12.18
CA MET A 294 -0.44 21.10 11.65
C MET A 294 -0.62 20.88 10.14
N ASN A 295 0.45 21.00 9.36
CA ASN A 295 0.41 20.78 7.91
C ASN A 295 -0.05 19.36 7.55
N PHE A 296 0.36 18.36 8.33
CA PHE A 296 -0.07 16.99 8.15
C PHE A 296 -1.57 16.80 8.40
N ILE A 297 -2.12 17.41 9.45
CA ILE A 297 -3.57 17.40 9.75
C ILE A 297 -4.33 18.05 8.61
N LEU A 298 -3.90 19.23 8.15
CA LEU A 298 -4.55 19.98 7.07
C LEU A 298 -4.49 19.24 5.72
N ALA A 299 -3.39 18.55 5.43
CA ALA A 299 -3.25 17.73 4.24
C ALA A 299 -4.15 16.48 4.30
N THR A 300 -4.32 15.91 5.49
CA THR A 300 -5.17 14.73 5.72
C THR A 300 -6.66 15.08 5.72
N PHE A 301 -7.04 16.26 6.22
CA PHE A 301 -8.42 16.74 6.29
C PHE A 301 -8.58 18.10 5.57
N PRO A 302 -8.49 18.13 4.24
CA PRO A 302 -8.52 19.37 3.48
C PRO A 302 -9.91 20.03 3.54
N ALA A 303 -9.95 21.36 3.45
CA ALA A 303 -11.18 22.15 3.57
C ALA A 303 -12.29 21.79 2.56
N ARG A 304 -11.93 21.21 1.40
CA ARG A 304 -12.88 20.70 0.41
C ARG A 304 -13.74 19.52 0.90
N PHE A 305 -13.34 18.86 2.00
CA PHE A 305 -14.06 17.75 2.62
C PHE A 305 -14.32 18.03 4.11
N PRO A 306 -15.16 19.01 4.45
CA PRO A 306 -15.34 19.44 5.85
C PRO A 306 -15.89 18.31 6.74
N HIS A 307 -16.74 17.44 6.19
CA HIS A 307 -17.33 16.31 6.92
C HIS A 307 -16.38 15.11 7.10
N ALA A 308 -15.16 15.15 6.55
CA ALA A 308 -14.16 14.10 6.77
C ALA A 308 -13.34 14.32 8.04
N ARG A 309 -13.40 15.53 8.61
CA ARG A 309 -12.70 15.88 9.85
C ARG A 309 -13.22 15.05 11.02
N PRO A 310 -12.32 14.54 11.89
CA PRO A 310 -12.76 13.90 13.11
C PRO A 310 -13.34 14.95 14.07
N SER A 311 -14.25 14.52 14.95
CA SER A 311 -14.69 15.34 16.08
C SER A 311 -13.56 15.50 17.10
N TYR A 312 -12.73 14.46 17.27
CA TYR A 312 -11.58 14.46 18.17
C TYR A 312 -10.32 13.91 17.50
N LEU A 313 -9.18 14.55 17.74
CA LEU A 313 -7.87 14.10 17.28
C LEU A 313 -6.94 13.90 18.48
N PHE A 314 -6.62 12.65 18.80
CA PHE A 314 -5.65 12.31 19.85
C PHE A 314 -4.22 12.46 19.36
N PHE A 315 -3.38 13.10 20.18
CA PHE A 315 -1.94 13.23 19.95
C PHE A 315 -1.24 13.59 21.26
N ASP A 316 -0.10 12.97 21.55
CA ASP A 316 0.68 13.17 22.78
C ASP A 316 0.99 14.64 23.04
N ASN A 317 1.30 15.41 21.99
CA ASN A 317 1.72 16.80 22.10
C ASN A 317 0.62 17.81 21.76
N ASN A 318 -0.64 17.46 22.04
CA ASN A 318 -1.79 18.31 21.70
C ASN A 318 -1.82 19.64 22.47
N CYS A 319 -1.28 19.70 23.69
CA CYS A 319 -1.22 20.95 24.44
C CYS A 319 -0.38 22.01 23.70
N HIS A 320 0.82 21.66 23.22
CA HIS A 320 1.65 22.59 22.46
C HIS A 320 1.12 22.81 21.03
N LEU A 321 0.54 21.78 20.41
CA LEU A 321 -0.09 21.95 19.09
C LEU A 321 -1.25 22.96 19.15
N LEU A 322 -2.14 22.85 20.13
CA LEU A 322 -3.27 23.76 20.27
C LEU A 322 -2.81 25.19 20.59
N GLN A 323 -1.81 25.37 21.46
CA GLN A 323 -1.17 26.68 21.68
C GLN A 323 -0.64 27.28 20.38
N HIS A 324 0.00 26.46 19.54
CA HIS A 324 0.51 26.90 18.25
C HIS A 324 -0.61 27.30 17.28
N LEU A 325 -1.70 26.53 17.21
CA LEU A 325 -2.86 26.85 16.37
C LEU A 325 -3.50 28.19 16.76
N ILE A 326 -3.68 28.41 18.06
CA ILE A 326 -4.22 29.68 18.60
C ILE A 326 -3.29 30.84 18.26
N ALA A 327 -1.98 30.68 18.50
CA ALA A 327 -1.00 31.72 18.21
C ALA A 327 -0.88 32.04 16.71
N ALA A 328 -1.09 31.04 15.84
CA ALA A 328 -1.04 31.18 14.39
C ALA A 328 -2.35 31.72 13.79
N GLY A 329 -3.45 31.80 14.56
CA GLY A 329 -4.77 32.17 14.04
C GLY A 329 -5.35 31.17 13.05
N GLU A 330 -5.07 29.88 13.22
CA GLU A 330 -5.50 28.82 12.30
C GLU A 330 -6.91 28.30 12.64
N HIS A 331 -7.93 28.89 11.99
CA HIS A 331 -9.34 28.58 12.26
C HIS A 331 -9.89 27.35 11.53
N ARG A 332 -9.15 26.73 10.61
CA ARG A 332 -9.68 25.61 9.82
C ARG A 332 -9.92 24.34 10.65
N LEU A 333 -9.37 24.27 11.87
CA LEU A 333 -9.44 23.12 12.77
C LEU A 333 -10.29 23.37 14.03
N ASP A 334 -10.96 24.52 14.13
CA ASP A 334 -11.75 24.92 15.33
C ASP A 334 -12.90 23.95 15.67
N THR A 335 -13.31 23.11 14.70
CA THR A 335 -14.37 22.11 14.89
C THR A 335 -13.87 20.79 15.48
N ILE A 336 -12.57 20.68 15.81
CA ILE A 336 -11.92 19.46 16.30
C ILE A 336 -11.50 19.66 17.76
N GLY A 337 -11.87 18.72 18.63
CA GLY A 337 -11.31 18.61 19.97
C GLY A 337 -9.90 17.99 19.94
N PHE A 338 -8.97 18.54 20.74
CA PHE A 338 -7.57 18.11 20.79
C PHE A 338 -7.19 17.48 22.15
N PRO A 339 -7.79 16.34 22.54
CA PRO A 339 -7.38 15.62 23.75
C PRO A 339 -5.96 15.05 23.60
N VAL A 340 -5.13 15.15 24.63
CA VAL A 340 -3.89 14.37 24.72
C VAL A 340 -4.25 12.88 24.78
N ASP A 341 -3.39 12.02 24.21
CA ASP A 341 -3.53 10.57 24.36
C ASP A 341 -3.72 10.18 25.83
N VAL A 342 -4.65 9.24 26.10
CA VAL A 342 -5.04 8.88 27.48
C VAL A 342 -3.86 8.33 28.29
N PHE A 343 -3.02 7.50 27.68
CA PHE A 343 -1.84 6.96 28.36
C PHE A 343 -0.82 8.07 28.63
N HIS A 344 -0.60 8.97 27.67
CA HIS A 344 0.30 10.11 27.85
C HIS A 344 -0.21 11.09 28.92
N ALA A 345 -1.51 11.38 28.93
CA ALA A 345 -2.14 12.24 29.93
C ALA A 345 -1.96 11.68 31.35
N ILE A 346 -2.18 10.38 31.55
CA ILE A 346 -2.06 9.72 32.87
C ILE A 346 -0.61 9.64 33.34
N ASN A 347 0.34 9.36 32.45
CA ASN A 347 1.70 8.97 32.85
C ASN A 347 2.77 10.07 32.65
N LYS A 348 2.49 11.10 31.86
CA LYS A 348 3.50 12.07 31.41
C LYS A 348 3.13 13.54 31.64
N HIS A 349 1.86 13.88 31.73
CA HIS A 349 1.47 15.24 32.12
C HIS A 349 1.42 15.41 33.63
N LYS A 350 1.84 16.59 34.07
CA LYS A 350 1.68 17.02 35.46
C LYS A 350 0.33 17.71 35.60
N ASP A 351 -0.33 17.51 36.74
CA ASP A 351 -1.57 18.23 37.08
C ASP A 351 -1.38 19.76 37.12
N SER A 352 -0.14 20.23 37.24
CA SER A 352 0.23 21.64 37.21
C SER A 352 0.18 22.29 35.81
N ASP A 353 0.07 21.51 34.73
CA ASP A 353 -0.07 22.06 33.37
C ASP A 353 -1.50 22.55 33.15
N ALA A 354 -1.78 23.77 33.61
CA ALA A 354 -3.12 24.37 33.58
C ALA A 354 -3.70 24.46 32.16
N PHE A 355 -2.86 24.66 31.14
CA PHE A 355 -3.33 24.72 29.76
C PHE A 355 -3.81 23.34 29.29
N CYS A 356 -3.01 22.30 29.53
CA CYS A 356 -3.41 20.93 29.21
C CYS A 356 -4.68 20.55 29.98
N GLN A 357 -4.74 20.82 31.29
CA GLN A 357 -5.91 20.51 32.13
C GLN A 357 -7.21 21.16 31.63
N MET A 358 -7.12 22.40 31.13
CA MET A 358 -8.28 23.15 30.67
C MET A 358 -8.73 22.77 29.25
N HIS A 359 -7.79 22.45 28.35
CA HIS A 359 -8.10 22.37 26.92
C HIS A 359 -7.83 21.01 26.27
N CYS A 360 -6.96 20.19 26.86
CA CYS A 360 -6.49 18.96 26.24
C CYS A 360 -6.57 17.73 27.15
N ASN A 361 -7.00 17.86 28.42
CA ASN A 361 -7.17 16.70 29.29
C ASN A 361 -8.32 15.84 28.75
N PRO A 362 -8.08 14.58 28.36
CA PRO A 362 -9.12 13.72 27.81
C PRO A 362 -10.31 13.53 28.79
N ALA A 363 -10.08 13.63 30.11
CA ALA A 363 -11.15 13.56 31.12
C ALA A 363 -12.09 14.79 31.12
N GLY A 364 -11.69 15.89 30.47
CA GLY A 364 -12.51 17.07 30.27
C GLY A 364 -13.53 16.95 29.13
N PHE A 365 -13.58 15.81 28.42
CA PHE A 365 -14.48 15.58 27.29
C PHE A 365 -15.48 14.45 27.62
N PRO A 366 -16.67 14.76 28.15
CA PRO A 366 -17.67 13.76 28.55
C PRO A 366 -18.07 12.81 27.42
N GLU A 367 -18.05 13.28 26.17
CA GLU A 367 -18.44 12.50 24.99
C GLU A 367 -17.47 11.36 24.67
N LEU A 368 -16.28 11.34 25.28
CA LEU A 368 -15.32 10.25 25.12
C LEU A 368 -15.64 9.04 26.02
N TYR A 369 -16.62 9.16 26.90
CA TYR A 369 -17.05 8.10 27.83
C TYR A 369 -18.37 7.48 27.41
N ASP A 370 -18.53 6.19 27.69
CA ASP A 370 -19.81 5.49 27.56
C ASP A 370 -20.67 5.66 28.82
N GLU A 371 -21.86 5.07 28.79
CA GLU A 371 -22.80 5.03 29.92
C GLU A 371 -22.26 4.35 31.19
N HIS A 372 -21.16 3.60 31.08
CA HIS A 372 -20.46 2.93 32.18
C HIS A 372 -19.17 3.66 32.59
N ASN A 373 -18.99 4.90 32.12
CA ASN A 373 -17.82 5.72 32.38
C ASN A 373 -16.50 5.08 31.91
N GLN A 374 -16.56 4.26 30.85
CA GLN A 374 -15.40 3.67 30.19
C GLN A 374 -15.06 4.43 28.90
N TRP A 375 -13.79 4.41 28.52
CA TRP A 375 -13.32 5.04 27.28
C TRP A 375 -13.92 4.38 26.04
N THR A 376 -14.55 5.18 25.20
CA THR A 376 -15.22 4.72 23.97
C THR A 376 -14.29 4.53 22.78
N PHE A 377 -13.13 5.19 22.80
CA PHE A 377 -12.14 5.18 21.72
C PHE A 377 -10.78 4.68 22.21
N ASN A 378 -10.15 3.82 21.41
CA ASN A 378 -8.77 3.40 21.63
C ASN A 378 -7.81 4.51 21.19
N SER A 379 -7.36 5.34 22.13
CA SER A 379 -6.35 6.38 21.87
C SER A 379 -4.95 5.80 21.62
N SER A 380 -4.66 4.58 22.07
CA SER A 380 -3.37 3.91 21.83
C SER A 380 -3.23 3.27 20.44
N ALA A 381 -4.22 3.44 19.55
CA ALA A 381 -4.22 2.83 18.22
C ALA A 381 -3.02 3.26 17.37
N ALA A 382 -2.58 4.51 17.48
CA ALA A 382 -1.40 4.99 16.76
C ALA A 382 -0.10 4.35 17.28
N GLU A 383 0.07 4.19 18.58
CA GLU A 383 1.24 3.52 19.17
C GLU A 383 1.31 2.04 18.73
N GLN A 384 0.18 1.32 18.75
CA GLN A 384 0.12 -0.06 18.26
C GLN A 384 0.46 -0.16 16.76
N ALA A 385 -0.03 0.79 15.95
CA ALA A 385 0.33 0.88 14.54
C ALA A 385 1.82 1.19 14.35
N ASN A 386 2.38 2.07 15.18
CA ASN A 386 3.80 2.43 15.19
C ASN A 386 4.70 1.25 15.54
N VAL A 387 4.32 0.39 16.48
CA VAL A 387 5.07 -0.85 16.80
C VAL A 387 5.15 -1.77 15.58
N TRP A 388 4.06 -1.94 14.83
CA TRP A 388 4.08 -2.70 13.58
C TRP A 388 4.89 -2.00 12.49
N PHE A 389 4.70 -0.70 12.31
CA PHE A 389 5.33 0.08 11.24
C PHE A 389 6.84 0.24 11.45
N GLY A 390 7.29 0.36 12.70
CA GLY A 390 8.70 0.48 13.09
C GLY A 390 9.56 -0.70 12.64
N LYS A 391 8.98 -1.91 12.57
CA LYS A 391 9.69 -3.14 12.17
C LYS A 391 10.17 -3.13 10.72
N PHE A 392 9.64 -2.27 9.86
CA PHE A 392 10.13 -2.12 8.46
C PHE A 392 11.47 -1.41 8.36
N GLN A 393 12.00 -0.84 9.45
CA GLN A 393 13.23 -0.06 9.43
C GLN A 393 14.40 -0.78 8.76
N SER A 394 14.59 -2.08 8.98
CA SER A 394 15.68 -2.87 8.38
C SER A 394 15.49 -3.11 6.87
N ILE A 395 14.24 -3.23 6.42
CA ILE A 395 13.89 -3.49 5.02
C ILE A 395 14.06 -2.22 4.19
N THR A 396 13.67 -1.08 4.73
CA THR A 396 13.64 0.20 4.01
C THR A 396 15.02 0.86 3.82
N ARG A 397 16.10 0.20 4.25
CA ARG A 397 17.41 0.82 4.40
C ARG A 397 18.05 1.25 3.08
N GLU A 398 17.99 0.37 2.09
CA GLU A 398 18.65 0.52 0.80
C GLU A 398 17.70 0.99 -0.31
N MET A 399 16.50 1.47 0.05
CA MET A 399 15.45 1.82 -0.91
C MET A 399 15.52 3.28 -1.33
N THR A 400 15.50 3.56 -2.64
CA THR A 400 15.37 4.95 -3.13
C THR A 400 14.08 5.61 -2.63
N LYS A 401 14.00 6.94 -2.60
CA LYS A 401 12.83 7.69 -2.09
C LYS A 401 11.49 7.21 -2.68
N SER A 402 11.42 6.93 -3.97
CA SER A 402 10.19 6.47 -4.63
C SER A 402 9.81 5.06 -4.19
N HIS A 403 10.81 4.17 -4.10
CA HIS A 403 10.62 2.79 -3.65
C HIS A 403 10.24 2.72 -2.17
N TYR A 404 10.90 3.52 -1.33
CA TYR A 404 10.65 3.66 0.10
C TYR A 404 9.19 4.03 0.39
N ASN A 405 8.69 5.10 -0.23
CA ASN A 405 7.32 5.55 0.00
C ASN A 405 6.30 4.55 -0.54
N PHE A 406 6.56 4.03 -1.74
CA PHE A 406 5.67 3.06 -2.37
C PHE A 406 5.55 1.80 -1.53
N PHE A 407 6.68 1.24 -1.09
CA PHE A 407 6.72 0.05 -0.26
C PHE A 407 5.93 0.23 1.03
N LEU A 408 6.19 1.30 1.78
CA LEU A 408 5.51 1.54 3.07
C LEU A 408 4.00 1.74 2.91
N ASP A 409 3.57 2.44 1.86
CA ASP A 409 2.15 2.62 1.59
C ASP A 409 1.49 1.29 1.17
N GLU A 410 2.17 0.43 0.43
CA GLU A 410 1.66 -0.89 0.09
C GLU A 410 1.57 -1.80 1.32
N MET A 411 2.53 -1.72 2.25
CA MET A 411 2.43 -2.43 3.54
C MET A 411 1.21 -1.94 4.33
N ILE A 412 0.93 -0.63 4.33
CA ILE A 412 -0.25 -0.06 4.95
C ILE A 412 -1.53 -0.58 4.28
N ASN A 413 -1.60 -0.59 2.95
CA ASN A 413 -2.76 -1.11 2.22
C ASN A 413 -3.07 -2.56 2.58
N ILE A 414 -2.04 -3.42 2.61
CA ILE A 414 -2.20 -4.84 2.93
C ILE A 414 -2.69 -5.01 4.39
N ARG A 415 -2.09 -4.26 5.34
CA ARG A 415 -2.53 -4.30 6.74
C ARG A 415 -3.94 -3.76 6.91
N ASN A 416 -4.27 -2.65 6.27
CA ASN A 416 -5.59 -2.04 6.39
C ASN A 416 -6.68 -2.97 5.82
N ALA A 417 -6.43 -3.61 4.67
CA ALA A 417 -7.37 -4.58 4.10
C ALA A 417 -7.62 -5.76 5.07
N PHE A 418 -6.58 -6.24 5.76
CA PHE A 418 -6.74 -7.26 6.79
C PHE A 418 -7.57 -6.76 7.98
N LEU A 419 -7.25 -5.59 8.52
CA LEU A 419 -7.97 -5.02 9.67
C LEU A 419 -9.42 -4.65 9.34
N ASP A 420 -9.70 -4.14 8.15
CA ASP A 420 -11.06 -3.78 7.73
C ASP A 420 -11.98 -5.01 7.72
N VAL A 421 -11.46 -6.16 7.27
CA VAL A 421 -12.18 -7.43 7.31
C VAL A 421 -12.38 -7.91 8.75
N GLN A 422 -11.34 -7.83 9.60
CA GLN A 422 -11.43 -8.22 11.01
C GLN A 422 -12.47 -7.38 11.78
N ASN A 423 -12.43 -6.06 11.60
CA ASN A 423 -13.31 -5.12 12.29
C ASN A 423 -14.78 -5.22 11.82
N ASN A 424 -15.01 -5.65 10.58
CA ASN A 424 -16.35 -5.83 10.02
C ASN A 424 -16.86 -7.29 10.09
N GLY A 425 -16.17 -8.18 10.81
CA GLY A 425 -16.62 -9.56 11.06
C GLY A 425 -16.56 -10.50 9.85
N GLY A 426 -15.78 -10.17 8.81
CA GLY A 426 -15.60 -11.01 7.63
C GLY A 426 -14.50 -12.06 7.80
N LEU A 427 -14.64 -13.22 7.17
CA LEU A 427 -13.52 -14.12 6.90
C LEU A 427 -12.67 -13.51 5.77
N ALA A 428 -11.37 -13.35 6.01
CA ALA A 428 -10.43 -12.88 5.00
C ALA A 428 -10.25 -13.94 3.89
N ILE A 429 -11.07 -13.86 2.83
CA ILE A 429 -10.81 -14.64 1.61
C ILE A 429 -10.02 -13.74 0.66
N TRP A 430 -8.70 -13.76 0.84
CA TRP A 430 -7.76 -13.26 -0.18
C TRP A 430 -7.66 -14.31 -1.30
N GLY A 431 -8.62 -14.28 -2.22
CA GLY A 431 -8.61 -15.09 -3.43
C GLY A 431 -9.11 -14.25 -4.60
N MET A 432 -8.32 -14.20 -5.69
CA MET A 432 -8.82 -13.76 -6.98
C MET A 432 -9.98 -14.68 -7.34
N THR A 433 -11.21 -14.23 -7.12
CA THR A 433 -12.36 -14.84 -7.77
C THR A 433 -12.43 -14.21 -9.16
N ASP A 434 -12.11 -15.03 -10.16
CA ASP A 434 -12.42 -14.75 -11.55
C ASP A 434 -13.88 -14.27 -11.65
N ARG A 435 -14.06 -13.01 -12.05
CA ARG A 435 -15.39 -12.50 -12.41
C ARG A 435 -15.61 -12.75 -13.89
N GLU A 436 -15.98 -13.98 -14.22
CA GLU A 436 -16.87 -14.20 -15.35
C GLU A 436 -18.24 -13.62 -14.98
N ASN A 437 -18.52 -12.44 -15.54
CA ASN A 437 -19.81 -11.76 -15.74
C ASN A 437 -19.72 -10.30 -15.33
N GLY A 438 -19.73 -9.43 -16.35
CA GLY A 438 -19.67 -7.98 -16.21
C GLY A 438 -20.77 -7.43 -15.30
N GLY A 439 -20.38 -6.57 -14.36
CA GLY A 439 -21.31 -5.89 -13.46
C GLY A 439 -20.66 -5.23 -12.24
N VAL A 440 -20.48 -3.92 -12.36
CA VAL A 440 -20.52 -2.88 -11.30
C VAL A 440 -19.43 -2.85 -10.21
N ILE A 441 -18.81 -1.66 -10.18
CA ILE A 441 -17.97 -1.04 -9.14
C ILE A 441 -18.67 -1.09 -7.78
N PHE A 442 -18.06 -1.70 -6.77
CA PHE A 442 -18.53 -1.56 -5.39
C PHE A 442 -18.16 -0.17 -4.87
N LYS A 443 -19.12 0.75 -4.99
CA LYS A 443 -19.32 1.82 -4.00
C LYS A 443 -19.48 1.14 -2.64
N VAL A 444 -18.77 1.63 -1.63
CA VAL A 444 -19.01 1.27 -0.23
C VAL A 444 -20.41 1.77 0.15
N ALA A 445 -21.39 0.88 0.04
CA ALA A 445 -22.69 0.98 0.67
C ALA A 445 -23.24 -0.43 0.86
N THR A 446 -23.00 -1.04 2.02
CA THR A 446 -23.95 -2.02 2.55
C THR A 446 -23.97 -1.98 4.07
N ILE A 447 -24.91 -1.18 4.56
CA ILE A 447 -25.50 -1.27 5.89
C ILE A 447 -26.40 -2.51 5.86
N ASN A 448 -26.07 -3.55 6.61
CA ASN A 448 -27.06 -4.55 7.03
C ASN A 448 -27.64 -4.10 8.36
N LEU A 449 -28.71 -3.30 8.31
CA LEU A 449 -29.62 -3.14 9.43
C LEU A 449 -30.60 -4.31 9.36
N SER A 450 -30.53 -5.19 10.34
CA SER A 450 -31.61 -6.12 10.65
C SER A 450 -32.91 -5.35 10.86
N GLU A 451 -34.01 -5.95 10.40
CA GLU A 451 -35.37 -5.45 10.40
C GLU A 451 -35.79 -4.82 11.75
N GLU A 452 -35.93 -3.49 11.81
CA GLU A 452 -36.82 -2.75 12.73
C GLU A 452 -36.69 -1.23 12.52
N ALA A 453 -37.14 -0.72 11.36
CA ALA A 453 -37.37 0.71 11.16
C ALA A 453 -38.27 0.98 9.94
N LYS A 454 -39.45 0.35 9.89
CA LYS A 454 -40.54 0.86 9.05
C LYS A 454 -41.19 1.99 9.82
N HIS A 455 -40.84 3.23 9.44
CA HIS A 455 -41.57 4.49 9.62
C HIS A 455 -40.55 5.60 9.89
N LEU A 456 -40.07 6.27 8.84
CA LEU A 456 -39.62 7.66 8.86
C LEU A 456 -39.36 8.11 7.41
N SER A 457 -40.04 9.17 6.98
CA SER A 457 -40.02 9.68 5.60
C SER A 457 -38.73 10.47 5.29
N PRO A 458 -38.25 10.49 4.03
CA PRO A 458 -37.00 11.13 3.66
C PRO A 458 -37.19 12.64 3.44
N ARG A 459 -36.52 13.46 4.25
CA ARG A 459 -36.32 14.89 3.95
C ARG A 459 -34.91 15.33 4.37
N HIS A 460 -34.18 15.80 3.35
CA HIS A 460 -32.92 16.57 3.37
C HIS A 460 -31.61 15.76 3.46
N LEU A 461 -31.09 15.41 2.28
CA LEU A 461 -29.67 15.29 1.99
C LEU A 461 -29.26 16.56 1.23
N VAL A 462 -28.54 17.46 1.91
CA VAL A 462 -27.59 18.44 1.33
C VAL A 462 -26.32 18.35 2.16
#